data_AF-A0A354FG30-F1
#
_entry.id   AF-A0A354FG30-F1
#
_cell.length_a   1.000
_cell.length_b   1.000
_cell.length_c   1.000
_cell.angle_alpha   90.00
_cell.angle_beta   90.00
_cell.angle_gamma   90.00
#
_symmetry.space_group_name_H-M   'P 1'
#
loop_
_entity.id
_entity.type
_entity.pdbx_description
1 polymer ?
#
loop_
_entity_poly.entity_id
_entity_poly.type
_entity_poly.pdbx_seq_one_letter_code
_entity_poly.pdbx_strand_id
1 'polypeptide(L)'
;AITNIELGYYDTLKVFNGYHGIRYCIDVNQDEEYFLHSILQMDHTRLKGFYKGLGAPVGMPHQRFILERLIPLLVDLLPVRKSTSYTDLAITLLERAADKARIERFKVYRYDIFEQNVITKYQKGGHTPLPTALKGNELLLRAKKEQFLDEIADILVCGIEASS
;
A
#
# COMPACT_ATOMS: atom_id res chain seq x y z
N ALA A 1 17.57 18.63 13.41
CA ALA A 1 18.87 17.94 13.59
C ALA A 1 18.69 16.53 14.16
N ILE A 2 17.87 16.32 15.20
CA ILE A 2 17.62 15.01 15.83
C ILE A 2 17.04 13.97 14.84
N THR A 3 16.14 14.39 13.96
CA THR A 3 15.45 13.54 12.97
C THR A 3 16.39 12.79 12.02
N ASN A 4 17.57 13.36 11.69
CA ASN A 4 18.52 12.71 10.78
C ASN A 4 19.29 11.58 11.46
N ILE A 5 19.51 11.68 12.78
CA ILE A 5 20.19 10.65 13.57
C ILE A 5 19.23 9.47 13.79
N GLU A 6 17.98 9.75 14.17
CA GLU A 6 16.95 8.72 14.34
C GLU A 6 16.71 7.96 13.03
N LEU A 7 16.60 8.67 11.90
CA LEU A 7 16.44 8.07 10.58
C LEU A 7 17.60 7.12 10.24
N GLY A 8 18.85 7.57 10.40
CA GLY A 8 20.02 6.72 10.16
C GLY A 8 20.11 5.51 11.10
N TYR A 9 19.72 5.68 12.37
CA TYR A 9 19.66 4.59 13.35
C TYR A 9 18.65 3.53 12.94
N TYR A 10 17.41 3.92 12.61
CA TYR A 10 16.36 2.97 12.22
C TYR A 10 16.62 2.33 10.86
N ASP A 11 17.21 3.04 9.89
CA ASP A 11 17.64 2.45 8.62
C ASP A 11 18.70 1.36 8.84
N THR A 12 19.67 1.63 9.72
CA THR A 12 20.69 0.65 10.12
C THR A 12 20.04 -0.55 10.83
N LEU A 13 19.13 -0.29 11.76
CA LEU A 13 18.43 -1.32 12.53
C LEU A 13 17.60 -2.25 11.61
N LYS A 14 16.92 -1.70 10.59
CA LYS A 14 16.18 -2.49 9.60
C LYS A 14 17.08 -3.47 8.86
N VAL A 15 18.22 -3.00 8.35
CA VAL A 15 19.17 -3.83 7.59
C VAL A 15 19.74 -4.96 8.46
N PHE A 16 20.14 -4.66 9.70
CA PHE A 16 20.75 -5.67 10.57
C PHE A 16 19.78 -6.75 11.04
N ASN A 17 18.50 -6.42 11.25
CA ASN A 17 17.51 -7.36 11.78
C ASN A 17 16.58 -7.92 10.70
N GLY A 18 16.70 -7.49 9.44
CA GLY A 18 15.80 -7.90 8.37
C GLY A 18 14.38 -7.35 8.51
N TYR A 19 14.20 -6.20 9.18
CA TYR A 19 12.90 -5.57 9.29
C TYR A 19 12.49 -4.91 7.96
N HIS A 20 11.18 -4.91 7.71
CA HIS A 20 10.57 -4.34 6.52
C HIS A 20 10.13 -2.88 6.73
N GLY A 21 9.80 -2.21 5.63
CA GLY A 21 9.29 -0.84 5.61
C GLY A 21 10.29 0.19 5.11
N ILE A 22 9.77 1.19 4.40
CA ILE A 22 10.57 2.33 3.92
C ILE A 22 10.62 3.39 5.01
N ARG A 23 9.48 3.71 5.63
CA ARG A 23 9.32 4.82 6.59
C ARG A 23 9.21 4.36 8.04
N TYR A 24 8.78 3.13 8.25
CA TYR A 24 8.59 2.46 9.52
C TYR A 24 9.53 1.26 9.61
N CYS A 25 9.75 0.77 10.82
CA CYS A 25 10.55 -0.41 11.09
C CYS A 25 9.62 -1.53 11.55
N ILE A 26 9.35 -2.49 10.67
CA ILE A 26 8.30 -3.50 10.88
C ILE A 26 8.93 -4.90 10.91
N ASP A 27 8.82 -5.54 12.08
CA ASP A 27 9.11 -6.94 12.31
C ASP A 27 7.93 -7.78 11.80
N VAL A 28 8.13 -8.41 10.64
CA VAL A 28 7.10 -9.14 9.91
C VAL A 28 7.08 -10.58 10.40
N ASN A 29 5.95 -10.99 10.96
CA ASN A 29 5.70 -12.35 11.44
C ASN A 29 4.75 -13.15 10.54
N GLN A 30 4.47 -12.65 9.34
CA GLN A 30 3.63 -13.30 8.31
C GLN A 30 4.46 -13.68 7.09
N ASP A 31 3.98 -14.64 6.30
CA ASP A 31 4.64 -15.07 5.06
C ASP A 31 4.22 -14.22 3.85
N GLU A 32 4.89 -14.45 2.72
CA GLU A 32 4.66 -13.72 1.47
C GLU A 32 3.23 -13.98 0.93
N GLU A 33 2.73 -15.21 1.08
CA GLU A 33 1.40 -15.64 0.67
C GLU A 33 0.29 -14.86 1.39
N TYR A 34 0.47 -14.57 2.68
CA TYR A 34 -0.45 -13.72 3.45
C TYR A 34 -0.61 -12.34 2.78
N PHE A 35 0.50 -11.67 2.45
CA PHE A 35 0.45 -10.33 1.84
C PHE A 35 -0.11 -10.36 0.43
N LEU A 36 0.22 -11.39 -0.36
CA LEU A 36 -0.40 -11.62 -1.66
C LEU A 36 -1.92 -11.76 -1.51
N HIS A 37 -2.39 -12.53 -0.52
CA HIS A 37 -3.82 -12.69 -0.27
C HIS A 37 -4.49 -11.36 0.09
N SER A 38 -3.89 -10.55 0.98
CA SER A 38 -4.40 -9.23 1.34
C SER A 38 -4.54 -8.31 0.12
N ILE A 39 -3.58 -8.35 -0.81
CA ILE A 39 -3.64 -7.58 -2.07
C ILE A 39 -4.75 -8.11 -2.99
N LEU A 40 -4.89 -9.43 -3.11
CA LEU A 40 -5.91 -10.05 -3.97
C LEU A 40 -7.35 -9.89 -3.45
N GLN A 41 -7.53 -9.63 -2.16
CA GLN A 41 -8.82 -9.38 -1.52
C GLN A 41 -9.29 -7.91 -1.56
N MET A 42 -8.51 -7.01 -2.19
CA MET A 42 -8.96 -5.65 -2.45
C MET A 42 -10.34 -5.63 -3.11
N ASP A 43 -11.25 -4.77 -2.63
CA ASP A 43 -12.64 -4.85 -3.08
C ASP A 43 -12.82 -4.53 -4.59
N HIS A 44 -13.51 -5.44 -5.29
CA HIS A 44 -13.78 -5.32 -6.71
C HIS A 44 -14.59 -4.06 -7.06
N THR A 45 -15.58 -3.71 -6.25
CA THR A 45 -16.47 -2.58 -6.54
C THR A 45 -15.72 -1.24 -6.47
N ARG A 46 -14.80 -1.11 -5.52
CA ARG A 46 -13.92 0.06 -5.37
C ARG A 46 -12.87 0.14 -6.46
N LEU A 47 -12.35 -0.99 -6.93
CA LEU A 47 -11.36 -1.02 -8.02
C LEU A 47 -11.97 -0.85 -9.42
N LYS A 48 -13.27 -1.07 -9.60
CA LYS A 48 -13.95 -1.06 -10.91
C LYS A 48 -13.67 0.20 -11.74
N GLY A 49 -13.53 1.36 -11.11
CA GLY A 49 -13.24 2.62 -11.80
C GLY A 49 -11.89 2.63 -12.54
N PHE A 50 -10.91 1.85 -12.08
CA PHE A 50 -9.55 1.82 -12.62
C PHE A 50 -9.35 0.84 -13.77
N TYR A 51 -10.28 -0.10 -13.96
CA TYR A 51 -10.17 -1.14 -14.99
C TYR A 51 -9.90 -0.56 -16.37
N LYS A 52 -10.72 0.40 -16.78
CA LYS A 52 -10.59 1.04 -18.09
C LYS A 52 -9.26 1.77 -18.22
N GLY A 53 -8.85 2.52 -17.20
CA GLY A 53 -7.62 3.31 -17.27
C GLY A 53 -6.34 2.51 -17.29
N LEU A 54 -6.37 1.30 -16.74
CA LEU A 54 -5.25 0.37 -16.81
C LEU A 54 -5.35 -0.61 -17.98
N GLY A 55 -6.25 -0.35 -18.95
CA GLY A 55 -6.37 -1.17 -20.16
C GLY A 55 -6.88 -2.59 -19.90
N ALA A 56 -7.68 -2.79 -18.86
CA ALA A 56 -8.31 -4.09 -18.60
C ALA A 56 -9.39 -4.39 -19.66
N PRO A 57 -9.34 -5.56 -20.33
CA PRO A 57 -10.40 -5.95 -21.25
C PRO A 57 -11.72 -6.19 -20.51
N VAL A 58 -12.82 -6.08 -21.25
CA VAL A 58 -14.16 -6.37 -20.72
C VAL A 58 -14.20 -7.81 -20.21
N GLY A 59 -14.69 -8.00 -18.98
CA GLY A 59 -14.78 -9.32 -18.36
C GLY A 59 -13.47 -9.87 -17.79
N MET A 60 -12.40 -9.08 -17.71
CA MET A 60 -11.16 -9.50 -17.05
C MET A 60 -11.43 -9.94 -15.60
N PRO A 61 -11.01 -11.15 -15.19
CA PRO A 61 -11.14 -11.60 -13.80
C PRO A 61 -10.45 -10.66 -12.83
N HIS A 62 -11.01 -10.54 -11.63
CA HIS A 62 -10.57 -9.52 -10.67
C HIS A 62 -9.13 -9.70 -10.20
N GLN A 63 -8.77 -10.91 -9.77
CA GLN A 63 -7.41 -11.23 -9.37
C GLN A 63 -6.41 -11.03 -10.52
N ARG A 64 -6.82 -11.37 -11.75
CA ARG A 64 -6.01 -11.15 -12.95
C ARG A 64 -5.76 -9.67 -13.20
N PHE A 65 -6.77 -8.82 -13.02
CA PHE A 65 -6.60 -7.36 -13.08
C PHE A 65 -5.59 -6.86 -12.04
N ILE A 66 -5.71 -7.33 -10.80
CA ILE A 66 -4.78 -6.94 -9.73
C ILE A 66 -3.34 -7.31 -10.11
N LEU A 67 -3.10 -8.58 -10.48
CA LEU A 67 -1.76 -9.10 -10.77
C LEU A 67 -1.15 -8.51 -12.05
N GLU A 68 -1.92 -8.42 -13.14
CA GLU A 68 -1.37 -8.06 -14.47
C GLU A 68 -1.42 -6.56 -14.76
N ARG A 69 -2.24 -5.78 -14.04
CA ARG A 69 -2.44 -4.35 -14.33
C ARG A 69 -2.11 -3.47 -13.14
N LEU A 70 -2.71 -3.74 -11.99
CA LEU A 70 -2.57 -2.88 -10.82
C LEU A 70 -1.16 -3.00 -10.22
N ILE A 71 -0.70 -4.20 -9.90
CA ILE A 71 0.60 -4.43 -9.25
C ILE A 71 1.76 -3.84 -10.08
N PRO A 72 1.85 -4.07 -11.41
CA PRO A 72 2.91 -3.46 -12.21
C PRO A 72 2.93 -1.93 -12.12
N LEU A 73 1.76 -1.29 -12.15
CA LEU A 73 1.67 0.16 -11.99
C LEU A 73 2.05 0.61 -10.57
N LEU A 74 1.68 -0.14 -9.53
CA LEU A 74 2.06 0.18 -8.15
C LEU A 74 3.57 0.11 -7.96
N VAL A 75 4.23 -0.92 -8.48
CA VAL A 75 5.70 -1.06 -8.45
C VAL A 75 6.38 0.09 -9.18
N ASP A 76 5.80 0.57 -10.30
CA ASP A 76 6.30 1.73 -11.03
C ASP A 76 6.16 3.06 -10.26
N LEU A 77 5.13 3.20 -9.43
CA LEU A 77 4.76 4.47 -8.78
C LEU A 77 5.28 4.60 -7.34
N LEU A 78 5.44 3.48 -6.65
CA LEU A 78 5.94 3.43 -5.28
C LEU A 78 7.48 3.50 -5.25
N PRO A 79 8.08 4.00 -4.17
CA PRO A 79 9.53 4.05 -3.99
C PRO A 79 10.12 2.67 -3.62
N VAL A 80 9.66 1.61 -4.30
CA VAL A 80 10.09 0.21 -4.10
C VAL A 80 11.05 -0.22 -5.20
N ARG A 81 11.73 -1.36 -5.01
CA ARG A 81 12.59 -1.94 -6.06
C ARG A 81 11.72 -2.66 -7.09
N LYS A 82 12.19 -2.80 -8.34
CA LYS A 82 11.44 -3.55 -9.37
C LYS A 82 11.24 -5.03 -9.03
N SER A 83 12.12 -5.60 -8.20
CA SER A 83 12.04 -6.98 -7.70
C SER A 83 11.44 -7.04 -6.29
N THR A 84 10.53 -6.12 -5.95
CA THR A 84 9.90 -6.08 -4.63
C THR A 84 8.97 -7.26 -4.42
N SER A 85 8.94 -7.76 -3.18
CA SER A 85 8.03 -8.80 -2.73
C SER A 85 6.60 -8.25 -2.54
N TYR A 86 5.61 -9.12 -2.50
CA TYR A 86 4.25 -8.76 -2.08
C TYR A 86 4.23 -8.23 -0.64
N THR A 87 5.09 -8.76 0.24
CA THR A 87 5.33 -8.23 1.59
C THR A 87 5.70 -6.75 1.54
N ASP A 88 6.75 -6.39 0.80
CA ASP A 88 7.22 -5.00 0.71
C ASP A 88 6.19 -4.09 0.05
N LEU A 89 5.46 -4.60 -0.95
CA LEU A 89 4.42 -3.85 -1.64
C LEU A 89 3.25 -3.52 -0.71
N ALA A 90 2.72 -4.52 0.00
CA ALA A 90 1.63 -4.35 0.96
C ALA A 90 2.04 -3.44 2.12
N ILE A 91 3.24 -3.66 2.68
CA ILE A 91 3.78 -2.82 3.75
C ILE A 91 3.91 -1.38 3.29
N THR A 92 4.45 -1.11 2.11
CA THR A 92 4.60 0.27 1.60
C THR A 92 3.25 0.99 1.47
N LEU A 93 2.20 0.29 1.02
CA LEU A 93 0.85 0.84 0.98
C LEU A 93 0.28 1.06 2.39
N LEU A 94 0.54 0.15 3.33
CA LEU A 94 0.09 0.26 4.70
C LEU A 94 0.82 1.40 5.46
N GLU A 95 2.11 1.60 5.22
CA GLU A 95 2.89 2.74 5.73
C GLU A 95 2.28 4.06 5.27
N ARG A 96 1.84 4.13 4.00
CA ARG A 96 1.16 5.30 3.46
C ARG A 96 -0.11 5.64 4.24
N ALA A 97 -0.89 4.63 4.63
CA ALA A 97 -2.03 4.81 5.51
C ALA A 97 -1.61 5.21 6.93
N ALA A 98 -0.58 4.57 7.48
CA ALA A 98 -0.03 4.86 8.81
C ALA A 98 0.43 6.33 8.95
N ASP A 99 1.06 6.87 7.92
CA ASP A 99 1.53 8.26 7.88
C ASP A 99 0.38 9.26 7.97
N LYS A 100 -0.71 9.00 7.24
CA LYS A 100 -1.93 9.80 7.28
C LYS A 100 -2.64 9.67 8.63
N ALA A 101 -2.61 8.49 9.24
CA ALA A 101 -3.08 8.24 10.60
C ALA A 101 -2.13 8.79 11.68
N ARG A 102 -1.01 9.41 11.30
CA ARG A 102 0.02 9.96 12.20
C ARG A 102 0.54 8.94 13.21
N ILE A 103 0.75 7.70 12.76
CA ILE A 103 1.39 6.66 13.57
C ILE A 103 2.87 7.01 13.73
N GLU A 104 3.38 6.86 14.95
CA GLU A 104 4.77 7.13 15.30
C GLU A 104 5.74 6.29 14.45
N ARG A 105 6.76 6.93 13.87
CA ARG A 105 7.68 6.29 12.92
C ARG A 105 8.90 5.68 13.60
N PHE A 106 9.40 6.33 14.66
CA PHE A 106 10.65 5.98 15.29
C PHE A 106 10.45 4.93 16.37
N LYS A 107 9.97 3.75 15.95
CA LYS A 107 9.75 2.58 16.79
C LYS A 107 9.77 1.31 15.93
N VAL A 108 10.22 0.19 16.51
CA VAL A 108 10.04 -1.15 15.93
C VAL A 108 8.63 -1.65 16.27
N TYR A 109 7.88 -2.05 15.25
CA TYR A 109 6.57 -2.65 15.40
C TYR A 109 6.60 -4.12 15.01
N ARG A 110 5.94 -4.99 15.77
CA ARG A 110 5.46 -6.25 15.19
C ARG A 110 4.32 -5.97 14.22
N TYR A 111 4.27 -6.70 13.10
CA TYR A 111 3.31 -6.45 12.02
C TYR A 111 1.85 -6.44 12.50
N ASP A 112 1.44 -7.44 13.28
CA ASP A 112 0.08 -7.54 13.86
C ASP A 112 -0.33 -6.28 14.65
N ILE A 113 0.60 -5.75 15.45
CA ILE A 113 0.36 -4.51 16.21
C ILE A 113 0.33 -3.28 15.30
N PHE A 114 1.19 -3.23 14.29
CA PHE A 114 1.22 -2.14 13.31
C PHE A 114 -0.09 -2.07 12.52
N GLU A 115 -0.51 -3.21 11.97
CA GLU A 115 -1.75 -3.39 11.24
C GLU A 115 -2.95 -2.91 12.06
N GLN A 116 -3.11 -3.41 13.28
CA GLN A 116 -4.21 -3.01 14.16
C GLN A 116 -4.20 -1.50 14.44
N ASN A 117 -3.01 -0.91 14.65
CA ASN A 117 -2.89 0.54 14.86
C ASN A 117 -3.33 1.34 13.63
N VAL A 118 -3.00 0.88 12.43
CA VAL A 118 -3.43 1.50 11.17
C VAL A 118 -4.95 1.40 11.05
N ILE A 119 -5.52 0.20 11.11
CA ILE A 119 -6.96 -0.02 10.97
C ILE A 119 -7.75 0.84 11.97
N THR A 120 -7.30 0.90 13.22
CA THR A 120 -8.02 1.63 14.28
C THR A 120 -7.95 3.15 14.13
N LYS A 121 -6.84 3.69 13.61
CA LYS A 121 -6.61 5.16 13.55
C LYS A 121 -6.86 5.75 12.17
N TYR A 122 -6.88 4.93 11.13
CA TYR A 122 -6.98 5.41 9.76
C TYR A 122 -8.39 5.89 9.43
N GLN A 123 -8.52 7.18 9.13
CA GLN A 123 -9.78 7.77 8.68
C GLN A 123 -9.94 7.54 7.17
N LYS A 124 -10.71 6.51 6.82
CA LYS A 124 -11.10 6.19 5.44
C LYS A 124 -11.75 7.40 4.77
N GLY A 125 -11.38 7.68 3.51
CA GLY A 125 -11.99 8.77 2.75
C GLY A 125 -11.59 10.19 3.20
N GLY A 126 -10.58 10.33 4.07
CA GLY A 126 -10.00 11.63 4.43
C GLY A 126 -9.20 12.31 3.30
N HIS A 127 -9.25 11.77 2.09
CA HIS A 127 -8.57 12.28 0.91
C HIS A 127 -9.56 12.41 -0.26
N THR A 128 -9.35 13.40 -1.12
CA THR A 128 -10.22 13.63 -2.28
C THR A 128 -10.16 12.42 -3.22
N PRO A 129 -11.28 11.71 -3.46
CA PRO A 129 -11.29 10.56 -4.36
C PRO A 129 -10.83 10.98 -5.75
N LEU A 130 -10.16 10.08 -6.46
CA LEU A 130 -9.76 10.40 -7.83
C LEU A 130 -11.03 10.54 -8.69
N PRO A 131 -11.21 11.65 -9.42
CA PRO A 131 -12.39 11.83 -10.27
C PRO A 131 -12.53 10.67 -11.27
N THR A 132 -13.76 10.18 -11.48
CA THR A 132 -14.04 9.03 -12.36
C THR A 132 -13.50 9.22 -13.78
N ALA A 133 -13.48 10.46 -14.27
CA ALA A 133 -12.90 10.80 -15.57
C ALA A 133 -11.38 10.54 -15.66
N LEU A 134 -10.65 10.70 -14.54
CA LEU A 134 -9.20 10.47 -14.50
C LEU A 134 -8.85 9.00 -14.33
N LYS A 135 -9.71 8.21 -13.66
CA LYS A 135 -9.50 6.76 -13.48
C LYS A 135 -9.45 5.97 -14.79
N GLY A 136 -9.98 6.54 -15.87
CA GLY A 136 -10.02 5.93 -17.20
C GLY A 136 -8.77 6.13 -18.05
N ASN A 137 -7.68 6.71 -17.53
CA ASN A 137 -6.45 6.97 -18.31
C ASN A 137 -5.18 6.85 -17.45
N GLU A 138 -4.28 5.93 -17.81
CA GLU A 138 -3.03 5.67 -17.08
C GLU A 138 -2.12 6.90 -16.94
N LEU A 139 -1.98 7.73 -17.99
CA LEU A 139 -1.14 8.94 -17.92
C LEU A 139 -1.66 9.91 -16.85
N LEU A 140 -2.99 10.02 -16.72
CA LEU A 140 -3.62 10.86 -15.69
C LEU A 140 -3.46 10.24 -14.29
N LEU A 141 -3.52 8.91 -14.16
CA LEU A 141 -3.19 8.22 -12.90
C LEU A 141 -1.76 8.52 -12.47
N ARG A 142 -0.80 8.46 -13.40
CA ARG A 142 0.60 8.79 -13.15
C ARG A 142 0.78 10.27 -12.76
N ALA A 143 0.07 11.18 -13.43
CA ALA A 143 0.08 12.61 -13.10
C ALA A 143 -0.54 12.92 -11.71
N LYS A 144 -1.51 12.11 -11.27
CA LYS A 144 -2.15 12.19 -9.95
C LYS A 144 -1.72 11.04 -9.02
N LYS A 145 -0.45 10.61 -9.12
CA LYS A 145 0.05 9.42 -8.42
C LYS A 145 -0.27 9.40 -6.93
N GLU A 146 -0.17 10.53 -6.22
CA GLU A 146 -0.43 10.57 -4.78
C GLU A 146 -1.91 10.25 -4.46
N GLN A 147 -2.86 10.81 -5.22
CA GLN A 147 -4.29 10.52 -5.06
C GLN A 147 -4.61 9.08 -5.45
N PHE A 148 -3.97 8.57 -6.50
CA PHE A 148 -4.12 7.17 -6.89
C PHE A 148 -3.62 6.22 -5.80
N LEU A 149 -2.39 6.40 -5.32
CA LEU A 149 -1.80 5.56 -4.27
C LEU A 149 -2.56 5.67 -2.95
N ASP A 150 -3.08 6.85 -2.63
CA ASP A 150 -3.97 7.06 -1.48
C ASP A 150 -5.24 6.21 -1.58
N GLU A 151 -5.89 6.24 -2.74
CA GLU A 151 -7.12 5.49 -2.95
C GLU A 151 -6.86 3.97 -2.92
N ILE A 152 -5.73 3.51 -3.47
CA ILE A 152 -5.34 2.10 -3.38
C ILE A 152 -5.02 1.70 -1.93
N ALA A 153 -4.34 2.54 -1.16
CA ALA A 153 -4.07 2.28 0.26
C ALA A 153 -5.37 2.18 1.06
N ASP A 154 -6.36 3.05 0.80
CA ASP A 154 -7.70 2.95 1.40
C ASP A 154 -8.39 1.62 1.08
N ILE A 155 -8.30 1.18 -0.17
CA ILE A 155 -8.89 -0.09 -0.61
C ILE A 155 -8.20 -1.27 0.11
N LEU A 156 -6.87 -1.24 0.23
CA LEU A 156 -6.11 -2.26 0.96
C LEU A 156 -6.55 -2.33 2.42
N VAL A 157 -6.52 -1.21 3.14
CA VAL A 157 -6.87 -1.15 4.58
C VAL A 157 -8.30 -1.63 4.81
N CYS A 158 -9.24 -1.27 3.93
CA CYS A 158 -10.62 -1.75 4.04
C CYS A 158 -10.76 -3.25 3.79
N GLY A 159 -9.94 -3.83 2.90
CA GLY A 159 -9.91 -5.28 2.67
C GLY A 159 -9.36 -6.07 3.86
N ILE A 160 -8.28 -5.56 4.47
CA ILE A 160 -7.68 -6.16 5.68
C ILE A 160 -8.68 -6.15 6.84
N GLU A 161 -9.32 -5.01 7.10
CA GLU A 161 -10.30 -4.88 8.19
C GLU A 161 -11.54 -5.77 8.01
N ALA A 162 -11.95 -6.05 6.76
CA ALA A 162 -13.07 -6.95 6.50
C ALA A 162 -12.72 -8.43 6.70
N SER A 163 -11.43 -8.76 6.80
CA SER A 163 -10.91 -10.13 6.95
C SER A 163 -10.43 -10.44 8.37
N SER A 164 -10.40 -9.43 9.25
CA SER A 164 -10.09 -9.53 10.69
C SER A 164 -11.35 -9.79 11.52
#